data_AF-A0A495WDU5-F1
#
_entry.id   AF-A0A495WDU5-F1
#
_cell.length_a   1.000
_cell.length_b   1.000
_cell.length_c   1.000
_cell.angle_alpha   90.00
_cell.angle_beta   90.00
_cell.angle_gamma   90.00
#
_symmetry.space_group_name_H-M   'P 1'
#
loop_
_entity.id
_entity.type
_entity.pdbx_description
1 polymer ?
#
loop_
_entity_poly.entity_id
_entity_poly.type
_entity_poly.pdbx_seq_one_letter_code
_entity_poly.pdbx_strand_id
1 'polypeptide(L)'
;MFFQLPQPDLLYLDVWVMFLAYYAGLIAGVFAFVHALSQRADAYTAAERLTKPAWLGITGGGTFALLLFSLSGPGAMFWLAGLVAVMVYLVDVRPRLIEVQRGPRW
;
A
#
# COMPACT_ATOMS: atom_id res chain seq x y z
N MET A 1 12.56 12.52 8.57
CA MET A 1 13.46 12.48 7.40
C MET A 1 13.12 13.70 6.56
N PHE A 2 13.99 14.71 6.54
CA PHE A 2 13.74 15.95 5.82
C PHE A 2 13.85 15.71 4.31
N PHE A 3 12.93 16.32 3.55
CA PHE A 3 12.85 16.26 2.09
C PHE A 3 14.12 16.83 1.47
N GLN A 4 15.11 15.96 1.20
CA GLN A 4 16.29 16.28 0.41
C GLN A 4 16.06 15.78 -1.01
N LEU A 5 15.90 16.71 -1.94
CA LEU A 5 15.84 16.39 -3.36
C LEU A 5 17.23 15.88 -3.81
N PRO A 6 17.30 14.75 -4.54
CA PRO A 6 18.54 14.30 -5.14
C PRO A 6 19.10 15.37 -6.11
N GLN A 7 20.41 15.36 -6.32
CA GLN A 7 21.04 16.25 -7.31
C GLN A 7 20.58 15.86 -8.73
N PRO A 8 20.27 16.82 -9.62
CA PRO A 8 19.74 16.54 -10.95
C PRO A 8 20.81 16.11 -11.97
N ASP A 9 21.75 15.24 -11.56
CA ASP A 9 22.79 14.70 -12.46
C ASP A 9 22.51 13.24 -12.83
N LEU A 10 22.88 12.85 -14.06
CA LEU A 10 22.69 11.49 -14.59
C LEU A 10 23.47 10.41 -13.82
N LEU A 11 24.44 10.81 -12.99
CA LEU A 11 25.20 9.90 -12.13
C LEU A 11 24.41 9.45 -10.90
N TYR A 12 23.29 10.11 -10.57
CA TYR A 12 22.42 9.79 -9.42
C TYR A 12 21.10 9.14 -9.83
N LEU A 13 21.02 8.53 -11.02
CA LEU A 13 19.80 7.89 -11.51
C LEU A 13 19.28 6.81 -10.56
N ASP A 14 20.18 6.06 -9.92
CA ASP A 14 19.86 5.07 -8.90
C ASP A 14 19.14 5.70 -7.69
N VAL A 15 19.63 6.84 -7.20
CA VAL A 15 19.03 7.58 -6.08
C VAL A 15 17.65 8.10 -6.46
N TRP A 16 17.48 8.62 -7.67
CA TRP A 16 16.17 9.05 -8.18
C TRP A 16 15.18 7.89 -8.27
N VAL A 17 15.61 6.72 -8.77
CA VAL A 17 14.77 5.51 -8.84
C VAL A 17 14.33 5.09 -7.44
N MET A 18 15.26 5.04 -6.47
CA MET A 18 14.93 4.68 -5.09
C MET A 18 13.99 5.71 -4.43
N PHE A 19 14.22 7.00 -4.67
CA PHE A 19 13.38 8.08 -4.16
C PHE A 19 11.94 7.96 -4.69
N LEU A 20 11.78 7.81 -6.01
CA LEU A 20 10.47 7.62 -6.62
C LEU A 20 9.78 6.34 -6.12
N ALA A 21 10.51 5.23 -6.02
CA ALA A 21 9.96 3.97 -5.53
C ALA A 21 9.46 4.10 -4.08
N TYR A 22 10.21 4.79 -3.22
CA TYR A 22 9.82 5.04 -1.84
C TYR A 22 8.49 5.80 -1.75
N TYR A 23 8.40 6.95 -2.41
CA TYR A 23 7.20 7.78 -2.37
C TYR A 23 6.01 7.14 -3.10
N ALA A 24 6.24 6.44 -4.21
CA ALA A 24 5.19 5.69 -4.89
C ALA A 24 4.58 4.61 -3.98
N GLY A 25 5.43 3.86 -3.26
CA GLY A 25 4.99 2.88 -2.26
C GLY A 25 4.19 3.54 -1.14
N LEU A 26 4.68 4.65 -0.58
CA LEU A 26 4.00 5.38 0.50
C LEU A 26 2.61 5.90 0.07
N ILE A 27 2.52 6.51 -1.12
CA ILE A 27 1.26 7.00 -1.68
C ILE A 27 0.29 5.83 -1.90
N ALA A 28 0.76 4.71 -2.44
CA ALA A 28 -0.05 3.52 -2.62
C ALA A 28 -0.55 2.96 -1.28
N GLY A 29 0.29 2.97 -0.23
CA GLY A 29 -0.07 2.54 1.12
C GLY A 29 -1.18 3.39 1.72
N VAL A 30 -0.99 4.72 1.74
CA VAL A 30 -2.00 5.65 2.23
C VAL A 30 -3.31 5.50 1.45
N PHE A 31 -3.24 5.39 0.13
CA PHE A 31 -4.41 5.17 -0.71
C PHE A 31 -5.13 3.84 -0.36
N ALA A 32 -4.39 2.75 -0.21
CA ALA A 32 -4.95 1.45 0.17
C ALA A 32 -5.63 1.50 1.54
N PHE A 33 -5.01 2.14 2.53
CA PHE A 33 -5.56 2.26 3.88
C PHE A 33 -6.83 3.13 3.90
N VAL A 34 -6.81 4.28 3.22
CA VAL A 34 -7.99 5.15 3.10
C VAL A 34 -9.12 4.41 2.39
N HIS A 35 -8.80 3.72 1.29
CA HIS A 35 -9.78 2.89 0.60
C HIS A 35 -10.36 1.83 1.54
N ALA A 36 -9.52 1.10 2.28
CA ALA A 36 -9.96 0.07 3.21
C ALA A 36 -10.92 0.60 4.29
N LEU A 37 -10.67 1.81 4.80
CA LEU A 37 -11.54 2.49 5.75
C LEU A 37 -12.90 2.83 5.14
N SER A 38 -12.92 3.34 3.91
CA SER A 38 -14.14 3.76 3.21
C SER A 38 -15.07 2.62 2.81
N GLN A 39 -14.56 1.38 2.68
CA GLN A 39 -15.39 0.25 2.25
C GLN A 39 -16.33 -0.26 3.36
N ARG A 40 -17.55 -0.68 2.99
CA ARG A 40 -18.55 -1.25 3.91
C ARG A 40 -18.10 -2.61 4.45
N ALA A 41 -18.37 -2.87 5.73
CA ALA A 41 -17.95 -4.11 6.39
C ALA A 41 -18.59 -5.36 5.77
N ASP A 42 -19.88 -5.29 5.40
CA ASP A 42 -20.63 -6.41 4.80
C ASP A 42 -20.04 -6.85 3.45
N ALA A 43 -19.40 -5.93 2.72
CA ALA A 43 -18.78 -6.24 1.45
C ALA A 43 -17.54 -7.13 1.63
N TYR A 44 -16.80 -6.99 2.74
CA TYR A 44 -15.66 -7.85 3.02
C TYR A 44 -16.07 -9.29 3.29
N THR A 45 -17.15 -9.50 4.06
CA THR A 45 -17.65 -10.85 4.35
C THR A 45 -18.17 -11.59 3.12
N ALA A 46 -18.62 -10.85 2.10
CA ALA A 46 -19.09 -11.42 0.84
C ALA A 46 -17.98 -11.57 -0.22
N ALA A 47 -16.97 -10.69 -0.21
CA ALA A 47 -15.90 -10.68 -1.20
C ALA A 47 -14.72 -11.60 -0.83
N GLU A 48 -14.43 -11.76 0.45
CA GLU A 48 -13.23 -12.46 0.92
C GLU A 48 -13.43 -13.23 2.23
N ARG A 49 -12.44 -14.07 2.55
CA ARG A 49 -12.37 -14.80 3.82
C ARG A 49 -12.02 -13.92 5.01
N LEU A 50 -11.30 -12.82 4.78
CA LEU A 50 -10.82 -11.93 5.85
C LEU A 50 -11.80 -10.77 6.09
N THR A 51 -11.98 -10.42 7.36
CA THR A 51 -12.91 -9.36 7.78
C THR A 51 -12.30 -7.97 7.63
N LYS A 52 -13.16 -6.94 7.65
CA LYS A 52 -12.73 -5.53 7.56
C LYS A 52 -11.62 -5.17 8.58
N PRO A 53 -11.71 -5.52 9.88
CA PRO A 53 -10.65 -5.20 10.85
C PRO A 53 -9.31 -5.85 10.51
N ALA A 54 -9.32 -7.08 9.98
CA ALA A 54 -8.09 -7.75 9.57
C ALA A 54 -7.40 -7.00 8.42
N TRP A 55 -8.15 -6.59 7.40
CA TRP A 55 -7.60 -5.81 6.29
C TRP A 55 -7.17 -4.40 6.67
N LEU A 56 -7.88 -3.76 7.61
CA LEU A 56 -7.44 -2.48 8.19
C LEU A 56 -6.13 -2.63 8.96
N GLY A 57 -5.96 -3.72 9.70
CA GLY A 57 -4.70 -4.02 10.37
C GLY A 57 -3.56 -4.26 9.38
N ILE A 58 -3.79 -5.01 8.31
CA ILE A 58 -2.78 -5.31 7.28
C ILE A 58 -2.39 -4.05 6.51
N THR A 59 -3.37 -3.29 5.99
CA THR A 59 -3.10 -2.07 5.22
C THR A 59 -2.56 -0.94 6.09
N GLY A 60 -3.07 -0.81 7.32
CA GLY A 60 -2.57 0.16 8.30
C GLY A 60 -1.15 -0.16 8.75
N GLY A 61 -0.89 -1.41 9.13
CA GLY A 61 0.45 -1.89 9.49
C GLY A 61 1.43 -1.81 8.32
N GLY A 62 1.00 -2.15 7.10
CA GLY A 62 1.81 -2.03 5.90
C GLY A 62 2.16 -0.58 5.56
N THR A 63 1.19 0.33 5.64
CA THR A 63 1.42 1.78 5.45
C THR A 63 2.33 2.34 6.54
N PHE A 64 2.16 1.91 7.78
CA PHE A 64 3.02 2.31 8.89
C PHE A 64 4.45 1.81 8.70
N ALA A 65 4.63 0.59 8.21
CA ALA A 65 5.94 0.05 7.86
C ALA A 65 6.60 0.84 6.71
N LEU A 66 5.83 1.22 5.68
CA LEU A 66 6.31 2.07 4.59
C LEU A 66 6.76 3.46 5.06
N LEU A 67 6.11 4.00 6.10
CA LEU A 67 6.44 5.30 6.68
C LEU A 67 7.65 5.23 7.63
N LEU A 68 7.73 4.18 8.45
CA LEU A 68 8.73 4.06 9.51
C LEU A 68 10.09 3.57 8.98
N PHE A 69 10.09 2.70 7.98
CA PHE A 69 11.31 2.10 7.44
C PHE A 69 11.73 2.74 6.11
N SER A 70 12.99 2.53 5.72
CA SER A 70 13.57 3.04 4.46
C SER A 70 14.16 1.90 3.64
N LEU A 71 14.15 2.05 2.31
CA LEU A 71 14.73 1.12 1.33
C LEU A 71 16.25 0.98 1.45
N SER A 72 16.94 2.02 1.93
CA SER A 72 18.42 2.07 1.98
C SER A 72 19.02 1.67 3.32
N GLY A 73 18.20 1.22 4.29
CA GLY A 73 18.64 0.88 5.65
C GLY A 73 18.33 -0.56 6.08
N PRO A 74 18.70 -0.93 7.32
CA PRO A 74 18.41 -2.26 7.88
C PRO A 74 16.91 -2.62 7.88
N GLY A 75 16.04 -1.61 7.82
CA GLY A 75 14.58 -1.76 7.74
C GLY A 75 14.03 -2.09 6.36
N ALA A 76 14.87 -2.24 5.33
CA ALA A 76 14.41 -2.44 3.95
C ALA A 76 13.48 -3.66 3.79
N MET A 77 13.75 -4.76 4.53
CA MET A 77 12.89 -5.94 4.52
C MET A 77 11.48 -5.64 5.05
N PHE A 78 11.36 -4.83 6.11
CA PHE A 78 10.07 -4.42 6.65
C PHE A 78 9.34 -3.45 5.72
N TRP A 79 10.08 -2.56 5.06
CA TRP A 79 9.51 -1.69 4.03
C TRP A 79 8.93 -2.50 2.88
N LEU A 80 9.67 -3.50 2.39
CA LEU A 80 9.20 -4.42 1.34
C LEU A 80 8.01 -5.26 1.79
N ALA A 81 8.00 -5.78 3.02
CA ALA A 81 6.86 -6.50 3.56
C ALA A 81 5.61 -5.62 3.63
N GLY A 82 5.77 -4.34 4.04
CA GLY A 82 4.70 -3.35 4.02
C GLY A 82 4.19 -3.05 2.62
N LEU A 83 5.10 -2.91 1.64
CA LEU A 83 4.74 -2.75 0.23
C LEU A 83 3.93 -3.93 -0.27
N VAL A 84 4.37 -5.15 0.00
CA VAL A 84 3.66 -6.38 -0.41
C VAL A 84 2.26 -6.42 0.19
N ALA A 85 2.12 -6.13 1.49
CA ALA A 85 0.81 -6.08 2.15
C ALA A 85 -0.15 -5.08 1.47
N VAL A 86 0.34 -3.89 1.12
CA VAL A 86 -0.41 -2.86 0.40
C VAL A 86 -0.77 -3.33 -1.01
N MET A 87 0.18 -3.93 -1.74
CA MET A 87 -0.04 -4.39 -3.12
C MET A 87 -1.06 -5.52 -3.18
N VAL A 88 -1.02 -6.47 -2.25
CA VAL A 88 -2.02 -7.55 -2.16
C VAL A 88 -3.42 -6.94 -1.97
N TYR A 89 -3.57 -5.95 -1.10
CA TYR A 89 -4.87 -5.27 -0.94
C TYR A 89 -5.34 -4.59 -2.23
N LEU A 90 -4.46 -3.86 -2.91
CA LEU A 90 -4.83 -3.11 -4.11
C LEU A 90 -5.16 -4.00 -5.31
N VAL A 91 -4.44 -5.11 -5.47
CA VAL A 91 -4.54 -5.98 -6.64
C VAL A 91 -5.55 -7.11 -6.43
N ASP A 92 -5.66 -7.68 -5.24
CA ASP A 92 -6.55 -8.82 -4.99
C ASP A 92 -7.88 -8.40 -4.35
N VAL A 93 -7.79 -7.67 -3.23
CA VAL A 93 -8.96 -7.38 -2.38
C VAL A 93 -9.86 -6.31 -2.99
N ARG A 94 -9.25 -5.21 -3.46
CA ARG A 94 -9.99 -4.06 -3.99
C ARG A 94 -10.86 -4.44 -5.20
N PRO A 95 -10.37 -5.19 -6.22
CA PRO A 95 -11.22 -5.62 -7.33
C PRO A 95 -12.40 -6.47 -6.86
N ARG A 96 -12.18 -7.44 -5.96
CA ARG A 96 -13.25 -8.28 -5.40
C ARG A 96 -14.31 -7.49 -4.64
N LEU A 97 -13.90 -6.51 -3.84
CA LEU A 97 -14.83 -5.62 -3.14
C LEU A 97 -15.69 -4.82 -4.11
N ILE A 98 -15.11 -4.33 -5.21
CA ILE A 98 -15.81 -3.60 -6.25
C ILE A 98 -16.82 -4.52 -6.98
N GLU A 99 -16.45 -5.76 -7.26
CA GLU A 99 -17.34 -6.75 -7.90
C GLU A 99 -18.58 -7.04 -7.06
N VAL A 100 -18.39 -7.32 -5.77
CA VAL A 100 -19.50 -7.59 -4.84
C VAL A 100 -20.43 -6.40 -4.71
N GLN A 101 -19.88 -5.17 -4.68
CA GLN A 101 -20.70 -3.97 -4.53
C GLN A 101 -21.45 -3.56 -5.79
N ARG A 102 -20.93 -3.89 -6.98
CA ARG A 102 -21.60 -3.56 -8.25
C ARG A 102 -22.81 -4.46 -8.54
N GLY A 103 -22.86 -5.64 -7.94
CA GLY A 103 -23.94 -6.61 -8.16
C GLY A 103 -23.88 -7.27 -9.55
N PRO A 104 -24.77 -8.24 -9.82
CA PRO A 104 -24.84 -8.93 -11.10
C PRO A 104 -25.20 -7.94 -12.22
N ARG A 105 -24.46 -7.98 -13.33
CA ARG A 105 -24.60 -7.05 -14.47
C ARG A 105 -25.49 -7.59 -15.59
N TRP A 106 -26.34 -8.57 -15.29
CA TRP A 106 -27.19 -9.26 -16.25
C TRP A 106 -28.67 -9.02 -15.93
#